data_AF-A0A661DTU1-F1
#
_entry.id   AF-A0A661DTU1-F1
#
_cell.length_a   1.000
_cell.length_b   1.000
_cell.length_c   1.000
_cell.angle_alpha   90.00
_cell.angle_beta   90.00
_cell.angle_gamma   90.00
#
_symmetry.space_group_name_H-M   'P 1'
#
loop_
_entity.id
_entity.type
_entity.pdbx_description
1 polymer ?
#
loop_
_entity_poly.entity_id
_entity_poly.type
_entity_poly.pdbx_seq_one_letter_code
_entity_poly.pdbx_strand_id
1 'polypeptide(L)'
;PGSSIMPGKVNPTQCESMTMVCVAVFGNDAAVAFAGSQGSFELNVYKPIMIHNVLESCRLLSDSCDSFREHCAVGIEPDRARIDALLEKSLMLVTALNPHIGYDKAAAIAKKAWAEGTTLKQSAMALGHLTEEQFDEWVDPSSMLGPSAAD
;
A
#
# COMPACT_ATOMS: atom_id res chain seq x y z
N PRO A 1 -11.81 -12.26 20.31
CA PRO A 1 -12.23 -10.92 20.77
C PRO A 1 -11.01 -9.99 20.92
N GLY A 2 -10.96 -8.83 20.25
CA GLY A 2 -9.76 -7.99 20.17
C GLY A 2 -9.52 -7.06 21.36
N SER A 3 -10.45 -6.96 22.30
CA SER A 3 -10.30 -6.17 23.52
C SER A 3 -11.06 -6.80 24.66
N SER A 4 -10.48 -6.75 25.86
CA SER A 4 -11.13 -7.16 27.11
C SER A 4 -12.20 -6.18 27.59
N ILE A 5 -12.20 -4.93 27.10
CA ILE A 5 -13.08 -3.84 27.56
C ILE A 5 -13.94 -3.23 26.44
N MET A 6 -13.58 -3.39 25.16
CA MET A 6 -14.34 -2.84 24.03
C MET A 6 -15.05 -3.95 23.25
N PRO A 7 -16.34 -4.21 23.52
CA PRO A 7 -17.16 -5.12 22.71
C PRO A 7 -17.15 -4.69 21.24
N GLY A 8 -17.02 -5.67 20.33
CA GLY A 8 -17.06 -5.43 18.88
C GLY A 8 -15.73 -4.97 18.25
N LYS A 9 -14.70 -4.63 19.05
CA LYS A 9 -13.37 -4.32 18.49
C LYS A 9 -12.67 -5.59 17.97
N VAL A 10 -12.25 -5.57 16.71
CA VAL A 10 -11.45 -6.60 16.06
C VAL A 10 -10.10 -6.00 15.68
N ASN A 11 -9.00 -6.63 16.09
CA ASN A 11 -7.63 -6.18 15.77
C ASN A 11 -7.05 -7.02 14.62
N PRO A 12 -6.10 -6.48 13.85
CA PRO A 12 -5.41 -7.21 12.77
C PRO A 12 -4.30 -8.12 13.32
N THR A 13 -4.65 -9.10 14.16
CA THR A 13 -3.67 -9.89 14.95
C THR A 13 -2.71 -10.72 14.09
N GLN A 14 -3.10 -11.13 12.89
CA GLN A 14 -2.21 -11.84 11.96
C GLN A 14 -1.12 -10.91 11.41
N CYS A 15 -1.44 -9.64 11.13
CA CYS A 15 -0.46 -8.63 10.76
C CYS A 15 0.50 -8.34 11.93
N GLU A 16 -0.02 -8.24 13.15
CA GLU A 16 0.78 -8.06 14.37
C GLU A 16 1.78 -9.22 14.55
N SER A 17 1.33 -10.46 14.42
CA SER A 17 2.20 -11.64 14.49
C SER A 17 3.27 -11.64 13.39
N MET A 18 2.88 -11.41 12.13
CA MET A 18 3.81 -11.40 10.99
C MET A 18 4.89 -10.33 11.14
N THR A 19 4.51 -9.13 11.58
CA THR A 19 5.48 -8.04 11.78
C THR A 19 6.47 -8.34 12.92
N MET A 20 6.05 -8.98 14.01
CA MET A 20 6.97 -9.45 15.05
C MET A 20 7.94 -10.52 14.51
N VAL A 21 7.47 -11.43 13.66
CA VAL A 21 8.33 -12.42 12.98
C VAL A 21 9.36 -11.74 12.08
N CYS A 22 8.97 -10.73 11.30
CA CYS A 22 9.91 -9.97 10.47
C CYS A 22 11.02 -9.30 11.29
N VAL A 23 10.68 -8.77 12.47
CA VAL A 23 11.68 -8.19 13.41
C VAL A 23 12.66 -9.26 13.90
N ALA A 24 12.17 -10.45 14.27
CA ALA A 24 13.02 -11.55 14.70
C ALA A 24 13.98 -12.00 13.57
N VAL A 25 13.45 -12.20 12.36
CA VAL A 25 14.25 -12.58 11.18
C VAL A 25 15.31 -11.54 10.85
N PHE A 26 14.99 -10.24 10.97
CA PHE A 26 15.96 -9.17 10.78
C PHE A 26 17.10 -9.22 11.81
N GLY A 27 16.78 -9.50 13.07
CA GLY A 27 17.80 -9.71 14.12
C GLY A 27 18.68 -10.93 13.85
N ASN A 28 18.07 -12.02 13.38
CA ASN A 28 18.77 -13.26 13.03
C ASN A 28 19.74 -13.05 11.86
N ASP A 29 19.36 -12.27 10.84
CA ASP A 29 20.24 -11.91 9.73
C ASP A 29 21.48 -11.13 10.22
N ALA A 30 21.29 -10.14 11.10
CA ALA A 30 22.41 -9.39 11.68
C ALA A 30 23.36 -10.29 12.49
N ALA A 31 22.82 -11.25 13.25
CA ALA A 31 23.62 -12.24 13.98
C ALA A 31 24.43 -13.14 13.05
N VAL A 32 23.83 -13.62 11.96
CA VAL A 32 24.50 -14.44 10.92
C VAL A 32 25.59 -13.63 10.22
N ALA A 33 25.30 -12.38 9.84
CA ALA A 33 26.26 -11.49 9.17
C ALA A 33 27.48 -11.24 10.07
N PHE A 34 27.25 -10.91 11.34
CA PHE A 34 28.33 -10.71 12.29
C PHE A 34 29.14 -12.01 12.48
N ALA A 35 28.50 -13.14 12.76
CA ALA A 35 29.16 -14.44 12.89
C ALA A 35 29.97 -14.85 11.64
N GLY A 36 29.46 -14.54 10.45
CA GLY A 36 30.14 -14.76 9.18
C GLY A 36 31.46 -13.98 9.07
N SER A 37 31.51 -12.76 9.62
CA SER A 37 32.71 -11.92 9.63
C SER A 37 33.82 -12.39 10.58
N GLN A 38 33.51 -13.25 11.56
CA GLN A 38 34.44 -13.67 12.62
C GLN A 38 35.29 -14.91 12.27
N GLY A 39 35.49 -15.19 10.98
CA GLY A 39 36.38 -16.28 10.56
C GLY A 39 37.83 -16.04 10.99
N SER A 40 38.51 -17.08 11.46
CA SER A 40 39.93 -17.00 11.84
C SER A 40 40.72 -18.10 11.13
N PHE A 41 41.70 -17.69 10.34
CA PHE A 41 42.58 -18.58 9.55
C PHE A 41 41.78 -19.57 8.69
N GLU A 42 42.01 -20.88 8.84
CA GLU A 42 41.45 -21.93 7.99
C GLU A 42 39.96 -22.20 8.26
N LEU A 43 39.39 -21.71 9.36
CA LEU A 43 38.03 -22.10 9.75
C LEU A 43 37.26 -21.02 10.53
N ASN A 44 36.06 -20.69 10.04
CA ASN A 44 35.05 -20.01 10.86
C ASN A 44 34.40 -21.02 11.82
N VAL A 45 34.52 -20.78 13.13
CA VAL A 45 34.01 -21.64 14.23
C VAL A 45 32.61 -21.22 14.74
N TYR A 46 32.02 -20.16 14.20
CA TYR A 46 30.68 -19.67 14.55
C TYR A 46 29.55 -20.40 13.78
N LYS A 47 29.86 -21.50 13.09
CA LYS A 47 28.88 -22.27 12.28
C LYS A 47 27.60 -22.65 13.05
N PRO A 48 27.65 -23.09 14.33
CA PRO A 48 26.45 -23.47 15.06
C PRO A 48 25.45 -22.32 15.23
N ILE A 49 25.92 -21.11 15.56
CA ILE A 49 25.02 -19.96 15.73
C ILE A 49 24.47 -19.48 14.38
N MET A 50 25.27 -19.55 13.32
CA MET A 50 24.82 -19.19 11.97
C MET A 50 23.69 -20.13 11.50
N ILE A 51 23.89 -21.45 11.59
CA ILE A 51 22.87 -22.40 11.12
C ILE A 51 21.62 -22.37 12.01
N HIS A 52 21.76 -22.11 13.31
CA HIS A 52 20.61 -21.94 14.20
C HIS A 52 19.71 -20.78 13.77
N ASN A 53 20.28 -19.58 13.58
CA ASN A 53 19.54 -18.38 13.18
C ASN A 53 18.90 -18.54 11.79
N VAL A 54 19.59 -19.20 10.85
CA VAL A 54 19.03 -19.50 9.53
C VAL A 54 17.82 -20.43 9.63
N LEU A 55 17.96 -21.56 10.34
CA LEU A 55 16.87 -22.54 10.47
C LEU A 55 15.69 -22.00 11.27
N GLU A 56 15.93 -21.22 12.32
CA GLU A 56 14.88 -20.52 13.06
C GLU A 56 14.13 -19.55 12.16
N SER A 57 14.85 -18.73 11.38
CA SER A 57 14.24 -17.79 10.44
C SER A 57 13.40 -18.51 9.38
N CYS A 58 13.91 -19.61 8.81
CA CYS A 58 13.15 -20.43 7.87
C CYS A 58 11.84 -20.93 8.50
N ARG A 59 11.90 -21.47 9.71
CA ARG A 59 10.71 -21.97 10.41
C ARG A 59 9.71 -20.87 10.71
N LEU A 60 10.16 -19.75 11.30
CA LEU A 60 9.29 -18.62 11.64
C LEU A 60 8.61 -18.05 10.39
N LEU A 61 9.35 -17.90 9.29
CA LEU A 61 8.79 -17.42 8.02
C LEU A 61 7.77 -18.40 7.45
N SER A 62 8.09 -19.70 7.42
CA SER A 62 7.15 -20.73 6.93
C SER A 62 5.85 -20.74 7.75
N ASP A 63 5.95 -20.85 9.08
CA ASP A 63 4.79 -20.91 9.97
C ASP A 63 3.96 -19.62 9.90
N SER A 64 4.63 -18.45 9.84
CA SER A 64 3.97 -17.14 9.74
C SER A 64 3.27 -16.94 8.40
N CYS A 65 3.91 -17.33 7.29
CA CYS A 65 3.30 -17.23 5.95
C CYS A 65 2.06 -18.14 5.85
N ASP A 66 2.12 -19.36 6.36
CA ASP A 66 0.98 -20.28 6.34
C ASP A 66 -0.17 -19.77 7.23
N SER A 67 0.13 -19.32 8.45
CA SER A 67 -0.85 -18.72 9.37
C SER A 67 -1.49 -17.46 8.77
N PHE A 68 -0.69 -16.55 8.22
CA PHE A 68 -1.18 -15.32 7.63
C PHE A 68 -2.02 -15.58 6.38
N ARG A 69 -1.61 -16.54 5.53
CA ARG A 69 -2.39 -16.96 4.37
C ARG A 69 -3.77 -17.42 4.81
N GLU A 70 -3.83 -18.38 5.74
CA GLU A 70 -5.08 -19.02 6.16
C GLU A 70 -5.99 -18.09 6.95
N HIS A 71 -5.44 -17.29 7.85
CA HIS A 71 -6.21 -16.52 8.82
C HIS A 71 -6.32 -15.02 8.51
N CYS A 72 -5.74 -14.56 7.39
CA CYS A 72 -5.85 -13.18 6.95
C CYS A 72 -6.00 -13.07 5.43
N ALA A 73 -4.99 -13.48 4.67
CA ALA A 73 -4.88 -13.13 3.24
C ALA A 73 -6.03 -13.68 2.38
N VAL A 74 -6.42 -14.94 2.57
CA VAL A 74 -7.50 -15.57 1.78
C VAL A 74 -8.88 -14.99 2.05
N GLY A 75 -9.07 -14.29 3.16
CA GLY A 75 -10.35 -13.70 3.57
C GLY A 75 -10.43 -12.18 3.36
N ILE A 76 -9.49 -11.57 2.64
CA ILE A 76 -9.52 -10.14 2.36
C ILE A 76 -10.68 -9.83 1.41
N GLU A 77 -11.60 -8.98 1.86
CA GLU A 77 -12.72 -8.48 1.07
C GLU A 77 -12.66 -6.96 0.95
N PRO A 78 -12.96 -6.37 -0.23
CA PRO A 78 -12.98 -4.94 -0.41
C PRO A 78 -14.24 -4.31 0.20
N ASP A 79 -14.06 -3.25 0.97
CA ASP A 79 -15.14 -2.31 1.28
C ASP A 79 -15.38 -1.40 0.06
N ARG A 80 -16.17 -1.90 -0.90
CA ARG A 80 -16.44 -1.22 -2.18
C ARG A 80 -17.03 0.18 -1.96
N ALA A 81 -18.00 0.31 -1.06
CA ALA A 81 -18.63 1.59 -0.78
C ALA A 81 -17.61 2.63 -0.28
N ARG A 82 -16.68 2.22 0.58
CA ARG A 82 -15.60 3.09 1.05
C ARG A 82 -14.60 3.42 -0.06
N ILE A 83 -14.22 2.44 -0.87
CA ILE A 83 -13.29 2.62 -2.00
C ILE A 83 -13.88 3.62 -3.01
N ASP A 84 -15.13 3.42 -3.42
CA ASP A 84 -15.83 4.28 -4.39
C ASP A 84 -15.95 5.72 -3.85
N ALA A 85 -16.33 5.88 -2.59
CA ALA A 85 -16.42 7.20 -1.95
C ALA A 85 -15.06 7.93 -1.84
N LEU A 86 -13.95 7.19 -1.72
CA LEU A 86 -12.60 7.77 -1.74
C LEU A 86 -12.19 8.15 -3.15
N LEU A 87 -12.53 7.33 -4.15
CA LEU A 87 -12.24 7.59 -5.56
C LEU A 87 -12.95 8.85 -6.04
N GLU A 88 -14.26 8.98 -5.77
CA GLU A 88 -15.07 10.15 -6.14
C GLU A 88 -14.56 11.46 -5.52
N LYS A 89 -13.97 11.38 -4.32
CA LYS A 89 -13.42 12.55 -3.60
C LYS A 89 -11.97 12.85 -3.96
N SER A 90 -11.32 11.99 -4.75
CA SER A 90 -9.93 12.16 -5.09
C SER A 90 -9.73 13.33 -6.03
N LEU A 91 -8.96 14.33 -5.59
CA LEU A 91 -8.54 15.44 -6.45
C LEU A 91 -7.45 15.04 -7.45
N MET A 92 -6.89 13.84 -7.32
CA MET A 92 -5.80 13.39 -8.19
C MET A 92 -6.28 12.89 -9.56
N LEU A 93 -7.59 12.62 -9.72
CA LEU A 93 -8.17 12.31 -11.04
C LEU A 93 -8.04 13.47 -12.04
N VAL A 94 -7.73 14.68 -11.53
CA VAL A 94 -7.45 15.86 -12.34
C VAL A 94 -6.28 15.66 -13.33
N THR A 95 -5.36 14.73 -13.06
CA THR A 95 -4.22 14.47 -13.95
C THR A 95 -4.64 13.94 -15.31
N ALA A 96 -5.82 13.29 -15.39
CA ALA A 96 -6.44 12.89 -16.65
C ALA A 96 -6.71 14.07 -17.58
N LEU A 97 -6.89 15.28 -17.02
CA LEU A 97 -7.18 16.48 -17.79
C LEU A 97 -5.92 17.08 -18.45
N ASN A 98 -4.71 16.75 -17.97
CA ASN A 98 -3.47 17.38 -18.44
C ASN A 98 -3.27 17.31 -19.97
N PRO A 99 -3.48 16.15 -20.64
CA PRO A 99 -3.33 16.06 -22.10
C PRO A 99 -4.36 16.90 -22.88
N HIS A 100 -5.52 17.22 -22.28
CA HIS A 100 -6.62 17.89 -22.95
C HIS A 100 -6.62 19.40 -22.74
N ILE A 101 -6.35 19.87 -21.52
CA ILE A 101 -6.45 21.29 -21.16
C ILE A 101 -5.12 21.90 -20.68
N GLY A 102 -4.06 21.09 -20.56
CA GLY A 102 -2.77 21.50 -20.04
C GLY A 102 -2.70 21.57 -18.51
N TYR A 103 -1.48 21.52 -17.98
CA TYR A 103 -1.21 21.46 -16.55
C TYR A 103 -1.81 22.63 -15.75
N ASP A 104 -1.64 23.87 -16.22
CA ASP A 104 -2.05 25.05 -15.44
C ASP A 104 -3.55 25.09 -15.19
N LYS A 105 -4.36 24.72 -16.19
CA LYS A 105 -5.82 24.69 -16.08
C LYS A 105 -6.28 23.53 -15.18
N ALA A 106 -5.68 22.35 -15.33
CA ALA A 106 -5.95 21.21 -14.46
C ALA A 106 -5.60 21.53 -12.99
N ALA A 107 -4.44 22.14 -12.75
CA ALA A 107 -4.01 22.55 -11.41
C ALA A 107 -4.96 23.60 -10.80
N ALA A 108 -5.49 24.53 -11.59
CA ALA A 108 -6.49 25.50 -11.14
C ALA A 108 -7.79 24.81 -10.68
N ILE A 109 -8.27 23.81 -11.42
CA ILE A 109 -9.45 23.01 -11.06
C ILE A 109 -9.26 22.31 -9.71
N ALA A 110 -8.13 21.61 -9.53
CA ALA A 110 -7.86 20.90 -8.27
C ALA A 110 -7.71 21.85 -7.08
N LYS A 111 -7.02 22.99 -7.26
CA LYS A 111 -6.88 24.01 -6.20
C LYS A 111 -8.23 24.59 -5.78
N LYS A 112 -9.10 24.86 -6.74
CA LYS A 112 -10.47 25.35 -6.46
C LYS A 112 -11.28 24.30 -5.70
N ALA A 113 -11.26 23.05 -6.17
CA ALA A 113 -11.97 21.95 -5.52
C ALA A 113 -11.53 21.75 -4.06
N TRP A 114 -10.23 21.84 -3.80
CA TRP A 114 -9.69 21.79 -2.45
C TRP A 114 -10.12 22.98 -1.58
N ALA A 115 -10.01 24.21 -2.10
CA ALA A 115 -10.32 25.41 -1.34
C ALA A 115 -11.82 25.53 -1.00
N GLU A 116 -12.69 25.08 -1.90
CA GLU A 116 -14.14 25.18 -1.76
C GLU A 116 -14.79 23.90 -1.21
N GLY A 117 -14.03 22.81 -1.05
CA GLY A 117 -14.56 21.51 -0.64
C GLY A 117 -15.54 20.91 -1.67
N THR A 118 -15.39 21.25 -2.95
CA THR A 118 -16.23 20.78 -4.04
C THR A 118 -15.57 19.62 -4.80
N THR A 119 -16.35 18.94 -5.64
CA THR A 119 -15.80 17.91 -6.54
C THR A 119 -14.99 18.53 -7.68
N LEU A 120 -14.12 17.74 -8.29
CA LEU A 120 -13.40 18.15 -9.51
C LEU A 120 -14.36 18.56 -10.62
N LYS A 121 -15.46 17.82 -10.82
CA LYS A 121 -16.48 18.11 -11.82
C LYS A 121 -17.13 19.48 -11.59
N GLN A 122 -17.57 19.75 -10.36
CA GLN A 122 -18.14 21.06 -9.98
C GLN A 122 -17.15 22.21 -10.20
N SER A 123 -15.90 22.03 -9.78
CA SER A 123 -14.85 23.03 -9.98
C SER A 123 -14.50 23.25 -11.45
N ALA A 124 -14.48 22.19 -12.25
CA ALA A 124 -14.26 22.26 -13.70
C ALA A 124 -15.37 23.07 -14.39
N MET A 125 -16.64 22.80 -14.07
CA MET A 125 -17.78 23.53 -14.62
C MET A 125 -17.77 25.00 -14.18
N ALA A 126 -17.42 25.28 -12.92
CA ALA A 126 -17.36 26.62 -12.40
C ALA A 126 -16.19 27.46 -12.95
N LEU A 127 -15.14 26.83 -13.50
CA LEU A 127 -14.04 27.50 -14.19
C LEU A 127 -14.22 27.55 -15.72
N GLY A 128 -15.12 26.74 -16.27
CA GLY A 128 -15.46 26.74 -17.70
C GLY A 128 -14.32 26.30 -18.62
N HIS A 129 -13.38 25.49 -18.12
CA HIS A 129 -12.24 25.01 -18.92
C HIS A 129 -12.57 23.81 -19.82
N LEU A 130 -13.67 23.11 -19.54
CA LEU A 130 -14.21 21.99 -20.30
C LEU A 130 -15.71 21.86 -20.06
N THR A 131 -16.40 21.10 -20.91
CA THR A 131 -17.84 20.77 -20.74
C THR A 131 -18.04 19.56 -19.82
N GLU A 132 -19.28 19.34 -19.41
CA GLU A 132 -19.64 18.21 -18.54
C GLU A 132 -19.35 16.87 -19.24
N GLU A 133 -19.70 16.79 -20.51
CA GLU A 133 -19.49 15.61 -21.35
C GLU A 133 -18.01 15.31 -21.53
N GLN A 134 -17.19 16.34 -21.73
CA GLN A 134 -15.73 16.20 -21.79
C GLN A 134 -15.15 15.71 -20.46
N PHE A 135 -15.69 16.16 -19.33
CA PHE A 135 -15.23 15.69 -18.02
C PHE A 135 -15.53 14.21 -17.85
N ASP A 136 -16.76 13.80 -18.17
CA ASP A 136 -17.18 12.40 -18.04
C ASP A 136 -16.47 11.48 -19.04
N GLU A 137 -16.07 11.99 -20.20
CA GLU A 137 -15.27 11.24 -21.19
C GLU A 137 -13.79 11.13 -20.79
N TRP A 138 -13.17 12.22 -20.34
CA TRP A 138 -11.72 12.25 -20.10
C TRP A 138 -11.33 11.73 -18.71
N VAL A 139 -12.23 11.85 -17.73
CA VAL A 139 -11.96 11.43 -16.34
C VAL A 139 -12.60 10.06 -16.09
N ASP A 140 -12.00 9.02 -16.67
CA ASP A 140 -12.36 7.63 -16.42
C ASP A 140 -11.27 6.92 -15.61
N PRO A 141 -11.46 6.70 -14.29
CA PRO A 141 -10.50 6.00 -13.45
C PRO A 141 -10.12 4.60 -13.96
N SER A 142 -11.00 3.91 -14.69
CA SER A 142 -10.73 2.58 -15.23
C SER A 142 -9.70 2.61 -16.36
N SER A 143 -9.58 3.74 -17.06
CA SER A 143 -8.57 3.99 -18.09
C SER A 143 -7.23 4.52 -17.54
N MET A 144 -7.17 4.90 -16.25
CA MET A 144 -6.01 5.51 -15.60
C MET A 144 -5.09 4.51 -14.86
N LEU A 145 -5.20 3.22 -15.17
CA LEU A 145 -4.52 2.13 -14.45
C LEU A 145 -3.14 1.74 -15.03
N GLY A 146 -2.71 2.41 -16.11
CA GLY A 146 -1.44 2.15 -16.78
C GLY A 146 -1.19 3.17 -17.90
N PRO A 147 -0.07 3.04 -18.65
CA PRO A 147 0.20 3.89 -19.81
C PRO A 147 -0.93 3.77 -20.84
N SER A 148 -1.34 4.89 -21.45
CA SER A 148 -2.27 4.86 -22.58
C SER A 148 -1.55 4.28 -23.80
N ALA A 149 -2.28 3.55 -24.67
CA ALA A 149 -1.71 2.85 -25.84
C ALA A 149 -1.15 3.77 -26.95
N ALA A 150 -0.95 5.05 -26.68
CA ALA A 150 -0.50 6.07 -27.63
C ALA A 150 0.97 6.49 -27.46
N ASP A 151 1.73 5.83 -26.58
CA ASP A 151 3.19 5.98 -26.43
C ASP A 151 3.93 4.69 -26.84
#